data_AF-A0A4Q3TF53-F1
#
_entry.id   AF-A0A4Q3TF53-F1
#
_cell.length_a   1.000
_cell.length_b   1.000
_cell.length_c   1.000
_cell.angle_alpha   90.00
_cell.angle_beta   90.00
_cell.angle_gamma   90.00
#
_symmetry.space_group_name_H-M   'P 1'
#
loop_
_entity.id
_entity.type
_entity.pdbx_description
1 polymer ?
#
loop_
_entity_poly.entity_id
_entity_poly.type
_entity_poly.pdbx_seq_one_letter_code
_entity_poly.pdbx_strand_id
1 'polypeptide(L)'
;RRATESNKAEFAAKRAELEKAAAAKLAESQAQGEKLGGTTIKLTQKAGVDGRLFGSVTNHDVAEELNKQGYKVVKSQVRMPNGPIKVVGDSTVSVSLHTDVVVDITVTVYGETA
;
A
#
# COMPACT_ATOMS: atom_id res chain seq x y z
N ARG A 1 26.01 21.14 5.78
CA ARG A 1 27.19 21.82 5.17
C ARG A 1 26.91 23.32 5.13
N ARG A 2 27.92 24.19 5.35
CA ARG A 2 27.78 25.65 5.24
C ARG A 2 27.41 26.06 3.80
N ALA A 3 26.52 27.04 3.66
CA ALA A 3 26.00 27.54 2.39
C ALA A 3 27.01 28.46 1.66
N THR A 4 28.12 27.89 1.19
CA THR A 4 29.06 28.56 0.28
C THR A 4 28.51 28.57 -1.15
N GLU A 5 28.88 29.54 -1.98
CA GLU A 5 28.34 29.67 -3.36
C GLU A 5 28.60 28.44 -4.23
N SER A 6 29.76 27.81 -4.08
CA SER A 6 30.09 26.54 -4.75
C SER A 6 29.13 25.40 -4.33
N ASN A 7 28.80 25.30 -3.03
CA ASN A 7 27.81 24.32 -2.53
C ASN A 7 26.38 24.64 -3.01
N LYS A 8 26.03 25.92 -3.20
CA LYS A 8 24.71 26.33 -3.73
C LYS A 8 24.53 25.91 -5.19
N ALA A 9 25.58 26.04 -6.01
CA ALA A 9 25.57 25.61 -7.41
C ALA A 9 25.44 24.08 -7.54
N GLU A 10 26.20 23.31 -6.75
CA GLU A 10 26.06 21.85 -6.70
C GLU A 10 24.66 21.41 -6.21
N PHE A 11 24.08 22.11 -5.24
CA PHE A 11 22.73 21.84 -4.78
C PHE A 11 21.67 22.17 -5.82
N ALA A 12 21.86 23.22 -6.63
CA ALA A 12 20.95 23.58 -7.70
C ALA A 12 20.95 22.53 -8.82
N ALA A 13 22.13 22.06 -9.23
CA ALA A 13 22.27 20.99 -10.21
C ALA A 13 21.64 19.67 -9.73
N LYS A 14 21.91 19.28 -8.47
CA LYS A 14 21.29 18.11 -7.85
C LYS A 14 19.78 18.26 -7.64
N ARG A 15 19.29 19.48 -7.39
CA ARG A 15 17.84 19.73 -7.27
C ARG A 15 17.10 19.41 -8.56
N ALA A 16 17.59 19.88 -9.71
CA ALA A 16 16.95 19.62 -10.99
C ALA A 16 16.87 18.11 -11.32
N GLU A 17 17.89 17.35 -10.96
CA GLU A 17 17.92 15.88 -11.14
C GLU A 17 16.95 15.17 -10.17
N LEU A 18 16.94 15.59 -8.91
CA LEU A 18 16.03 15.06 -7.90
C LEU A 18 14.56 15.39 -8.20
N GLU A 19 14.27 16.58 -8.73
CA GLU A 19 12.92 16.99 -9.13
C GLU A 19 12.40 16.13 -10.30
N LYS A 20 13.26 15.83 -11.30
CA LYS A 20 12.90 14.92 -12.39
C LYS A 20 12.64 13.49 -11.89
N ALA A 21 13.51 12.99 -11.01
CA ALA A 21 13.33 11.67 -10.41
C ALA A 21 12.07 11.60 -9.51
N ALA A 22 11.77 12.67 -8.78
CA ALA A 22 10.56 12.79 -7.98
C ALA A 22 9.30 12.79 -8.85
N ALA A 23 9.28 13.56 -9.94
CA ALA A 23 8.16 13.62 -10.87
C ALA A 23 7.90 12.26 -11.54
N ALA A 24 8.96 11.56 -11.97
CA ALA A 24 8.84 10.21 -12.53
C ALA A 24 8.24 9.24 -11.51
N LYS A 25 8.71 9.27 -10.26
CA LYS A 25 8.19 8.43 -9.18
C LYS A 25 6.74 8.75 -8.82
N LEU A 26 6.35 10.02 -8.88
CA LEU A 26 4.97 10.48 -8.67
C LEU A 26 4.04 9.92 -9.76
N ALA A 27 4.45 10.03 -11.02
CA ALA A 27 3.68 9.50 -12.15
C ALA A 27 3.54 7.97 -12.09
N GLU A 28 4.62 7.24 -11.76
CA GLU A 28 4.56 5.79 -11.53
C GLU A 28 3.60 5.41 -10.39
N SER A 29 3.64 6.16 -9.28
CA SER A 29 2.77 5.91 -8.12
C SER A 29 1.31 6.22 -8.44
N GLN A 30 1.03 7.26 -9.22
CA GLN A 30 -0.32 7.59 -9.68
C GLN A 30 -0.88 6.51 -10.59
N ALA A 31 -0.09 6.06 -11.58
CA ALA A 31 -0.50 4.98 -12.48
C ALA A 31 -0.73 3.65 -11.75
N GLN A 32 0.03 3.36 -10.69
CA GLN A 32 -0.24 2.22 -9.81
C GLN A 32 -1.51 2.45 -8.98
N GLY A 33 -1.70 3.66 -8.47
CA GLY A 33 -2.84 4.02 -7.65
C GLY A 33 -4.17 3.91 -8.40
N GLU A 34 -4.22 4.35 -9.65
CA GLU A 34 -5.41 4.19 -10.51
C GLU A 34 -5.79 2.72 -10.73
N LYS A 35 -4.78 1.84 -10.86
CA LYS A 35 -5.03 0.39 -11.03
C LYS A 35 -5.47 -0.26 -9.73
N LEU A 36 -4.93 0.18 -8.60
CA LEU A 36 -5.30 -0.31 -7.28
C LEU A 36 -6.69 0.18 -6.85
N GLY A 37 -7.10 1.37 -7.29
CA GLY A 37 -8.38 1.97 -6.95
C GLY A 37 -9.55 1.10 -7.39
N GLY A 38 -10.32 0.59 -6.42
CA GLY A 38 -11.44 -0.31 -6.70
C GLY A 38 -11.06 -1.76 -6.92
N THR A 39 -9.79 -2.14 -6.76
CA THR A 39 -9.40 -3.55 -6.75
C THR A 39 -9.96 -4.22 -5.48
N THR A 40 -10.55 -5.40 -5.67
CA THR A 40 -11.00 -6.26 -4.57
C THR A 40 -10.02 -7.41 -4.41
N ILE A 41 -9.37 -7.50 -3.25
CA ILE A 41 -8.47 -8.59 -2.92
C ILE A 41 -9.25 -9.66 -2.18
N LYS A 42 -9.12 -10.90 -2.64
CA LYS A 42 -9.72 -12.07 -2.00
C LYS A 42 -8.67 -12.77 -1.16
N LEU A 43 -8.92 -12.89 0.13
CA LEU A 43 -8.05 -13.63 1.06
C LEU A 43 -8.85 -14.77 1.67
N THR A 44 -8.33 -15.98 1.60
CA THR A 44 -8.95 -17.15 2.21
C THR A 44 -8.22 -17.46 3.51
N GLN A 45 -8.96 -17.57 4.60
CA GLN A 45 -8.40 -17.90 5.91
C GLN A 45 -9.35 -18.79 6.70
N LYS A 46 -8.80 -19.60 7.61
CA LYS A 46 -9.61 -20.49 8.46
C LYS A 46 -10.52 -19.67 9.36
N ALA A 47 -11.82 -19.93 9.29
CA ALA A 47 -12.84 -19.27 10.10
C ALA A 47 -13.63 -20.29 10.91
N GLY A 48 -13.99 -19.91 12.14
CA GLY A 48 -14.96 -20.65 12.93
C GLY A 48 -16.38 -20.47 12.40
N VAL A 49 -17.30 -21.30 12.88
CA VAL A 49 -18.73 -21.24 12.54
C VAL A 49 -19.39 -19.89 12.87
N ASP A 50 -18.84 -19.16 13.85
CA ASP A 50 -19.29 -17.81 14.23
C ASP A 50 -18.76 -16.70 13.30
N GLY A 51 -18.07 -17.05 12.20
CA GLY A 51 -17.47 -16.09 11.26
C GLY A 51 -16.20 -15.40 11.77
N ARG A 52 -15.74 -15.73 12.97
CA ARG A 52 -14.47 -15.25 13.52
C ARG A 52 -13.31 -16.03 12.94
N LEU A 53 -12.30 -15.33 12.46
CA LEU A 53 -11.07 -15.94 11.95
C LEU A 53 -10.28 -16.55 13.12
N PHE A 54 -9.73 -17.75 12.92
CA PHE A 54 -8.80 -18.36 13.86
C PHE A 54 -7.48 -17.59 13.96
N GLY A 55 -7.08 -16.95 12.86
CA GLY A 55 -5.95 -16.02 12.80
C GLY A 55 -6.42 -14.57 12.62
N SER A 56 -5.56 -13.74 12.06
CA SER A 56 -5.89 -12.38 11.64
C SER A 56 -5.28 -12.09 10.29
N VAL A 57 -6.03 -11.41 9.43
CA VAL A 57 -5.45 -10.83 8.21
C VAL A 57 -4.78 -9.53 8.60
N THR A 58 -3.47 -9.48 8.41
CA THR A 58 -2.62 -8.35 8.73
C THR A 58 -2.29 -7.53 7.48
N ASN A 59 -1.69 -6.37 7.69
CA ASN A 59 -1.14 -5.55 6.62
C ASN A 59 -0.05 -6.26 5.81
N HIS A 60 0.62 -7.25 6.40
CA HIS A 60 1.58 -8.10 5.70
C HIS A 60 0.90 -8.97 4.67
N ASP A 61 -0.17 -9.68 5.05
CA ASP A 61 -0.90 -10.60 4.17
C ASP A 61 -1.53 -9.84 2.99
N VAL A 62 -2.09 -8.64 3.27
CA VAL A 62 -2.62 -7.74 2.23
C VAL A 62 -1.50 -7.30 1.28
N ALA A 63 -0.33 -6.93 1.79
CA ALA A 63 0.79 -6.51 0.95
C ALA A 63 1.34 -7.68 0.11
N GLU A 64 1.43 -8.89 0.66
CA GLU A 64 1.85 -10.07 -0.10
C GLU A 64 0.87 -10.38 -1.24
N GLU A 65 -0.43 -10.36 -0.98
CA GLU A 65 -1.43 -10.64 -2.00
C GLU A 65 -1.43 -9.59 -3.11
N LEU A 66 -1.24 -8.31 -2.75
CA LEU A 66 -1.01 -7.24 -3.72
C LEU A 66 0.25 -7.47 -4.57
N ASN A 67 1.35 -7.91 -3.94
CA ASN A 67 2.58 -8.23 -4.66
C ASN A 67 2.39 -9.41 -5.62
N LYS A 68 1.61 -10.43 -5.26
CA LYS A 68 1.27 -11.55 -6.16
C LYS A 68 0.48 -11.09 -7.38
N GLN A 69 -0.39 -10.09 -7.21
CA GLN A 69 -1.13 -9.47 -8.32
C GLN A 69 -0.26 -8.52 -9.17
N GLY A 70 1.02 -8.35 -8.81
CA GLY A 70 1.98 -7.51 -9.54
C GLY A 70 2.09 -6.08 -9.03
N TYR A 71 1.40 -5.73 -7.95
CA TYR A 71 1.50 -4.41 -7.31
C TYR A 71 2.63 -4.40 -6.29
N LYS A 72 3.67 -3.59 -6.52
CA LYS A 72 4.82 -3.45 -5.61
C LYS A 72 4.42 -2.66 -4.36
N VAL A 73 3.76 -3.30 -3.40
CA VAL A 73 3.29 -2.68 -2.16
C VAL A 73 4.05 -3.25 -0.97
N VAL A 74 4.48 -2.37 -0.07
CA VAL A 74 5.18 -2.74 1.16
C VAL A 74 4.20 -2.68 2.34
N LYS A 75 4.37 -3.54 3.36
CA LYS A 75 3.53 -3.52 4.58
C LYS A 75 3.42 -2.15 5.26
N SER A 76 4.43 -1.30 5.12
CA SER A 76 4.46 0.07 5.67
C SER A 76 3.59 1.06 4.89
N GLN A 77 3.16 0.71 3.68
CA GLN A 77 2.25 1.49 2.84
C GLN A 77 0.79 1.14 3.13
N VAL A 78 0.53 -0.06 3.64
CA VAL A 78 -0.81 -0.52 4.00
C VAL A 78 -1.23 0.08 5.36
N ARG A 79 -2.32 0.84 5.35
CA ARG A 79 -2.93 1.49 6.51
C ARG A 79 -4.23 0.77 6.86
N MET A 80 -4.27 0.20 8.06
CA MET A 80 -5.45 -0.46 8.62
C MET A 80 -5.92 0.33 9.84
N PRO A 81 -6.81 1.32 9.69
CA PRO A 81 -7.22 2.20 10.79
C PRO A 81 -7.94 1.43 11.91
N ASN A 82 -8.65 0.36 11.56
CA ASN A 82 -9.37 -0.50 12.50
C ASN A 82 -8.51 -1.69 13.02
N GLY A 83 -7.23 -1.74 12.66
CA GLY A 83 -6.33 -2.83 13.00
C GLY A 83 -6.51 -4.09 12.12
N PRO A 84 -5.91 -5.23 12.52
CA PRO A 84 -5.99 -6.49 11.77
C PRO A 84 -7.43 -7.03 11.67
N ILE A 85 -7.79 -7.57 10.50
CA ILE A 85 -9.13 -8.12 10.25
C ILE A 85 -9.21 -9.50 10.92
N LYS A 86 -10.25 -9.70 11.75
CA LYS A 86 -10.46 -10.93 12.54
C LYS A 86 -11.80 -11.62 12.25
N VAL A 87 -12.55 -11.11 11.28
CA VAL A 87 -13.88 -11.60 10.92
C VAL A 87 -13.91 -11.78 9.40
N VAL A 88 -14.66 -12.76 8.93
CA VAL A 88 -14.93 -12.95 7.50
C VAL A 88 -15.84 -11.82 6.98
N GLY A 89 -15.66 -11.45 5.71
CA GLY A 89 -16.43 -10.39 5.07
C GLY A 89 -15.56 -9.33 4.42
N ASP A 90 -16.21 -8.24 4.03
CA ASP A 90 -15.57 -7.13 3.31
C ASP A 90 -15.03 -6.10 4.29
N SER A 91 -13.76 -5.74 4.12
CA SER A 91 -13.08 -4.72 4.91
C SER A 91 -12.34 -3.76 3.99
N THR A 92 -12.52 -2.47 4.23
CA THR A 92 -11.81 -1.42 3.48
C THR A 92 -10.44 -1.18 4.09
N VAL A 93 -9.39 -1.18 3.26
CA VAL A 93 -8.01 -0.92 3.66
C VAL A 93 -7.44 0.17 2.76
N SER A 94 -6.73 1.13 3.34
CA SER A 94 -6.10 2.21 2.58
C SER A 94 -4.64 1.90 2.29
N VAL A 95 -4.20 2.06 1.05
CA VAL A 95 -2.82 1.85 0.61
C VAL A 95 -2.21 3.19 0.20
N SER A 96 -1.19 3.63 0.93
CA SER A 96 -0.42 4.85 0.66
C SER A 96 0.81 4.52 -0.17
N LEU A 97 0.69 4.66 -1.49
CA LEU A 97 1.79 4.40 -2.43
C LEU A 97 2.83 5.52 -2.40
N HIS A 98 2.34 6.76 -2.32
CA HIS A 98 3.17 7.97 -2.25
C HIS A 98 2.59 8.97 -1.25
N THR A 99 3.34 10.01 -0.93
CA THR A 99 2.96 11.09 0.00
C THR A 99 1.61 11.71 -0.35
N ASP A 100 1.33 11.83 -1.65
CA ASP A 100 0.10 12.44 -2.17
C ASP A 100 -0.85 11.42 -2.81
N VAL A 101 -0.52 10.12 -2.78
CA VAL A 101 -1.30 9.06 -3.43
C VAL A 101 -1.70 8.01 -2.39
N VAL A 102 -2.94 8.11 -1.94
CA VAL A 102 -3.60 7.15 -1.06
C VAL A 102 -4.79 6.57 -1.81
N VAL A 103 -4.92 5.25 -1.78
CA VAL A 103 -5.93 4.51 -2.54
C VAL A 103 -6.62 3.52 -1.62
N ASP A 104 -7.94 3.51 -1.64
CA ASP A 104 -8.73 2.57 -0.87
C ASP A 104 -9.00 1.30 -1.70
N ILE A 105 -8.75 0.15 -1.07
CA ILE A 105 -9.00 -1.18 -1.63
C ILE A 105 -10.00 -1.92 -0.75
N THR A 106 -10.77 -2.81 -1.38
CA THR A 106 -11.67 -3.70 -0.65
C THR A 106 -11.00 -5.05 -0.46
N VAL A 107 -10.93 -5.52 0.79
CA VAL A 107 -10.40 -6.83 1.14
C VAL A 107 -11.56 -7.71 1.54
N THR A 108 -11.88 -8.69 0.69
CA THR A 108 -12.91 -9.70 0.97
C THR A 108 -12.24 -10.92 1.58
N VAL A 109 -12.55 -11.20 2.84
CA VAL A 109 -12.04 -12.37 3.56
C VAL A 109 -13.06 -13.51 3.49
N TYR A 110 -12.67 -14.61 2.86
CA TYR A 110 -13.44 -15.84 2.80
C TYR A 110 -13.01 -16.78 3.92
N GLY A 111 -13.98 -17.22 4.71
CA GLY A 111 -13.78 -18.24 5.74
C GLY A 111 -13.81 -19.62 5.11
N GLU A 112 -12.68 -20.33 5.13
CA GLU A 112 -12.69 -21.77 4.87
C GLU A 112 -13.08 -22.48 6.17
N THR A 113 -14.26 -23.12 6.16
CA THR A 113 -14.78 -23.87 7.30
C THR A 113 -14.03 -25.21 7.36
N ALA A 114 -13.34 -25.46 8.47
CA ALA A 114 -12.73 -26.76 8.75
C ALA A 114 -13.76 -27.73 9.35
#